data_AF-A0A1V4Y9G0-F1
#
_entry.id   AF-A0A1V4Y9G0-F1
#
_cell.length_a   1.000
_cell.length_b   1.000
_cell.length_c   1.000
_cell.angle_alpha   90.00
_cell.angle_beta   90.00
_cell.angle_gamma   90.00
#
_symmetry.space_group_name_H-M   'P 1'
#
loop_
_entity.id
_entity.type
_entity.pdbx_description
1 polymer ?
#
loop_
_entity_poly.entity_id
_entity_poly.type
_entity_poly.pdbx_seq_one_letter_code
_entity_poly.pdbx_strand_id
1 'polypeptide(L)'
;MTTHGRSIIIHTSLMLVLVFTMALSGCVDPPAQNMLTGTISFEGQNISFSNATAYVTIKDASIADTASRVVAEQTIQGLSITQGTNSTFLYAVATGKLEQGKEYSLSVHVDVDGNGNISQADYITTQRYPLIAGLKTLDAVVQKVSGDGAMFKIFTGEQSGSSVDLKTGEPVTIRLEENPTTGYSWNMSFTPGLELMKDEFFSSADTELVGAGGVHEWTVKANSAGQYNVSGIYKRPWEDITGDEDTFNLTLNISS
;
A
#
# COMPACT_ATOMS: atom_id res chain seq x y z
N MET A 1 46.55 44.18 -21.52
CA MET A 1 46.61 43.75 -20.11
C MET A 1 45.60 44.64 -19.40
N THR A 2 44.41 44.19 -19.01
CA THR A 2 44.16 43.16 -17.99
C THR A 2 42.78 42.56 -18.21
N THR A 3 42.69 41.24 -18.25
CA THR A 3 41.45 40.44 -18.30
C THR A 3 40.83 40.38 -16.91
N HIS A 4 39.51 40.56 -16.78
CA HIS A 4 38.74 40.20 -15.59
C HIS A 4 37.59 39.28 -16.01
N GLY A 5 37.80 37.98 -15.75
CA GLY A 5 36.79 36.95 -15.92
C GLY A 5 35.70 37.09 -14.87
N ARG A 6 34.45 37.10 -15.31
CA ARG A 6 33.28 36.95 -14.43
C ARG A 6 33.00 35.47 -14.26
N SER A 7 33.13 35.01 -13.02
CA SER A 7 32.94 33.62 -12.62
C SER A 7 31.45 33.25 -12.60
N ILE A 8 31.13 32.10 -13.20
CA ILE A 8 29.82 31.48 -13.26
C ILE A 8 29.55 30.81 -11.91
N ILE A 9 28.47 31.20 -11.24
CA ILE A 9 28.03 30.57 -9.99
C ILE A 9 27.28 29.28 -10.36
N ILE A 10 27.96 28.13 -10.26
CA ILE A 10 27.34 26.81 -10.35
C ILE A 10 26.90 26.45 -8.92
N HIS A 11 25.59 26.40 -8.68
CA HIS A 11 25.04 25.86 -7.43
C HIS A 11 25.24 24.34 -7.41
N THR A 12 26.32 23.88 -6.79
CA THR A 12 26.49 22.46 -6.42
C THR A 12 25.61 22.16 -5.21
N SER A 13 24.56 21.38 -5.43
CA SER A 13 23.71 20.82 -4.37
C SER A 13 24.54 19.88 -3.49
N LEU A 14 24.67 20.21 -2.21
CA LEU A 14 25.45 19.46 -1.22
C LEU A 14 24.60 18.28 -0.74
N MET A 15 24.92 17.07 -1.19
CA MET A 15 24.28 15.87 -0.66
C MET A 15 24.87 15.55 0.72
N LEU A 16 24.00 15.55 1.74
CA LEU A 16 24.33 15.21 3.12
C LEU A 16 24.63 13.71 3.20
N VAL A 17 25.92 13.34 3.28
CA VAL A 17 26.34 11.98 3.66
C VAL A 17 26.30 11.91 5.18
N LEU A 18 25.30 11.22 5.72
CA LEU A 18 25.20 10.93 7.15
C LEU A 18 26.24 9.86 7.52
N VAL A 19 27.43 10.28 7.99
CA VAL A 19 28.44 9.37 8.52
C VAL A 19 28.10 9.07 9.98
N PHE A 20 27.56 7.89 10.25
CA PHE A 20 27.34 7.40 11.61
C PHE A 20 28.69 7.02 12.22
N THR A 21 29.19 7.80 13.18
CA THR A 21 30.35 7.43 13.99
C THR A 21 29.87 6.58 15.16
N MET A 22 30.08 5.26 15.10
CA MET A 22 29.88 4.39 16.28
C MET A 22 31.15 4.39 17.13
N ALA A 23 30.99 4.74 18.41
CA ALA A 23 32.03 4.61 19.42
C ALA A 23 32.32 3.12 19.67
N LEU A 24 33.60 2.75 19.62
CA LEU A 24 34.11 1.41 19.93
C LEU A 24 33.94 1.12 21.43
N SER A 25 33.00 0.25 21.77
CA SER A 25 33.01 -0.53 23.01
C SER A 25 32.32 -1.87 22.76
N GLY A 26 33.14 -2.90 22.51
CA GLY A 26 32.72 -4.31 22.56
C GLY A 26 31.57 -4.71 21.63
N CYS A 27 31.48 -4.14 20.43
CA CYS A 27 30.43 -4.50 19.47
C CYS A 27 30.65 -5.94 18.98
N VAL A 28 29.83 -6.87 19.47
CA VAL A 28 29.42 -8.00 18.64
C VAL A 28 28.76 -7.36 17.43
N ASP A 29 29.32 -7.56 16.23
CA ASP A 29 28.67 -7.08 15.01
C ASP A 29 27.22 -7.60 15.05
N PRO A 30 26.20 -6.72 15.01
CA PRO A 30 24.83 -7.19 14.86
C PRO A 30 24.79 -8.09 13.62
N PRO A 31 24.14 -9.27 13.68
CA PRO A 31 24.08 -10.16 12.53
C PRO A 31 23.63 -9.36 11.32
N ALA A 32 24.33 -9.50 10.20
CA ALA A 32 24.04 -8.77 8.97
C ALA A 32 22.54 -8.90 8.66
N GLN A 33 21.79 -7.82 8.91
CA GLN A 33 20.36 -7.79 8.62
C GLN A 33 20.23 -7.85 7.10
N ASN A 34 19.36 -8.73 6.61
CA ASN A 34 19.06 -8.75 5.19
C ASN A 34 18.35 -7.44 4.84
N MET A 35 19.02 -6.59 4.08
CA MET A 35 18.43 -5.35 3.59
C MET A 35 17.74 -5.64 2.27
N LEU A 36 16.42 -5.45 2.25
CA LEU A 36 15.69 -5.32 1.01
C LEU A 36 15.75 -3.86 0.58
N THR A 37 15.97 -3.64 -0.70
CA THR A 37 16.07 -2.30 -1.27
C THR A 37 14.98 -2.08 -2.31
N GLY A 38 14.84 -0.87 -2.80
CA GLY A 38 13.93 -0.58 -3.88
C GLY A 38 13.83 0.92 -4.12
N THR A 39 12.99 1.26 -5.07
CA THR A 39 12.66 2.64 -5.41
C THR A 39 11.19 2.95 -5.17
N ILE A 40 10.90 4.19 -4.83
CA ILE A 40 9.56 4.78 -4.87
C ILE A 40 9.58 5.79 -6.01
N SER A 41 8.88 5.48 -7.10
CA SER A 41 8.84 6.28 -8.32
C SER A 41 7.48 6.94 -8.52
N PHE A 42 7.49 8.21 -8.93
CA PHE A 42 6.30 8.99 -9.27
C PHE A 42 6.19 9.22 -10.78
N GLU A 43 6.65 8.23 -11.56
CA GLU A 43 6.71 8.30 -13.02
C GLU A 43 5.40 8.75 -13.67
N GLY A 44 5.54 9.55 -14.73
CA GLY A 44 4.41 10.03 -15.54
C GLY A 44 3.56 11.14 -14.92
N GLN A 45 3.95 11.67 -13.75
CA GLN A 45 3.12 12.64 -13.00
C GLN A 45 3.81 14.01 -12.90
N ASN A 46 3.01 15.08 -13.02
CA ASN A 46 3.49 16.44 -12.82
C ASN A 46 3.33 16.82 -11.35
N ILE A 47 4.39 16.63 -10.56
CA ILE A 47 4.33 16.66 -9.10
C ILE A 47 5.27 17.69 -8.48
N SER A 48 4.85 18.23 -7.35
CA SER A 48 5.70 18.99 -6.45
C SER A 48 5.16 18.86 -5.02
N PHE A 49 6.07 18.62 -4.08
CA PHE A 49 5.77 18.60 -2.65
C PHE A 49 7.08 18.75 -1.86
N SER A 50 6.96 19.11 -0.59
CA SER A 50 8.10 19.23 0.32
C SER A 50 7.77 18.61 1.66
N ASN A 51 8.76 17.98 2.28
CA ASN A 51 8.65 17.43 3.63
C ASN A 51 7.54 16.37 3.80
N ALA A 52 7.28 15.58 2.76
CA ALA A 52 6.37 14.45 2.84
C ALA A 52 7.01 13.27 3.61
N THR A 53 6.17 12.40 4.16
CA THR A 53 6.56 11.17 4.84
C THR A 53 6.08 9.97 4.05
N ALA A 54 6.95 9.03 3.71
CA ALA A 54 6.55 7.75 3.13
C ALA A 54 6.56 6.63 4.17
N TYR A 55 5.46 5.89 4.21
CA TYR A 55 5.31 4.64 4.96
C TYR A 55 5.41 3.48 3.97
N VAL A 56 6.39 2.63 4.16
CA VAL A 56 6.63 1.43 3.35
C VAL A 56 6.36 0.22 4.22
N THR A 57 5.46 -0.65 3.79
CA THR A 57 5.09 -1.86 4.50
C THR A 57 5.24 -3.06 3.59
N ILE A 58 5.92 -4.10 4.08
CA ILE A 58 6.07 -5.39 3.39
C ILE A 58 5.39 -6.46 4.22
N LYS A 59 4.50 -7.21 3.60
CA LYS A 59 3.77 -8.32 4.22
C LYS A 59 4.07 -9.63 3.51
N ASP A 60 4.19 -10.70 4.28
CA ASP A 60 4.18 -12.07 3.77
C ASP A 60 2.73 -12.39 3.36
N ALA A 61 2.50 -12.49 2.06
CA ALA A 61 1.19 -12.78 1.45
C ALA A 61 1.13 -14.23 0.92
N SER A 62 2.04 -15.10 1.36
CA SER A 62 2.14 -16.48 0.86
C SER A 62 1.03 -17.41 1.34
N ILE A 63 0.25 -17.02 2.35
CA ILE A 63 -0.84 -17.81 2.92
C ILE A 63 -2.09 -16.94 2.93
N ALA A 64 -3.08 -17.31 2.12
CA ALA A 64 -4.33 -16.55 1.92
C ALA A 64 -5.33 -16.63 3.10
N ASP A 65 -5.00 -17.33 4.18
CA ASP A 65 -5.95 -17.75 5.23
C ASP A 65 -5.47 -17.36 6.65
N THR A 66 -4.62 -16.33 6.73
CA THR A 66 -4.19 -15.70 7.99
C THR A 66 -3.82 -14.26 7.69
N ALA A 67 -4.19 -13.31 8.57
CA ALA A 67 -3.83 -11.90 8.43
C ALA A 67 -2.37 -11.74 7.98
N SER A 68 -2.16 -11.14 6.80
CA SER A 68 -0.84 -11.06 6.18
C SER A 68 0.16 -10.51 7.19
N ARG A 69 1.18 -11.30 7.52
CA ARG A 69 2.11 -10.94 8.59
C ARG A 69 3.01 -9.82 8.08
N VAL A 70 3.05 -8.71 8.81
CA VAL A 70 4.03 -7.65 8.56
C VAL A 70 5.44 -8.23 8.74
N VAL A 71 6.20 -8.22 7.65
CA VAL A 71 7.58 -8.71 7.57
C VAL A 71 8.55 -7.59 7.86
N ALA A 72 8.25 -6.40 7.37
CA ALA A 72 9.01 -5.21 7.66
C ALA A 72 8.21 -3.94 7.39
N GLU A 73 8.58 -2.88 8.10
CA GLU A 73 8.07 -1.53 7.91
C GLU A 73 9.24 -0.56 7.88
N GLN A 74 9.08 0.51 7.11
CA GLN A 74 10.03 1.60 7.06
C GLN A 74 9.29 2.93 6.93
N THR A 75 9.74 3.92 7.70
CA THR A 75 9.26 5.30 7.60
C THR A 75 10.38 6.18 7.04
N ILE A 76 10.08 6.93 5.98
CA ILE A 76 11.03 7.80 5.30
C ILE A 76 10.51 9.22 5.38
N GLN A 77 11.21 10.09 6.10
CA GLN A 77 10.80 11.48 6.32
C GLN A 77 11.57 12.43 5.41
N GLY A 78 11.00 13.63 5.19
CA GLY A 78 11.68 14.72 4.49
C GLY A 78 11.70 14.57 2.97
N LEU A 79 10.85 13.72 2.40
CA LEU A 79 10.75 13.55 0.95
C LEU A 79 10.30 14.86 0.29
N SER A 80 11.03 15.28 -0.73
CA SER A 80 10.75 16.53 -1.44
C SER A 80 11.01 16.36 -2.93
N ILE A 81 10.03 16.72 -3.75
CA ILE A 81 10.15 16.75 -5.21
C ILE A 81 9.90 18.17 -5.70
N THR A 82 10.83 18.67 -6.50
CA THR A 82 10.65 19.92 -7.23
C THR A 82 10.27 19.59 -8.68
N GLN A 83 9.36 20.35 -9.26
CA GLN A 83 8.90 20.10 -10.62
C GLN A 83 10.09 20.08 -11.60
N GLY A 84 10.19 19.03 -12.43
CA GLY A 84 11.28 18.85 -13.39
C GLY A 84 12.58 18.26 -12.83
N THR A 85 12.60 17.79 -11.58
CA THR A 85 13.73 17.03 -11.00
C THR A 85 13.47 15.52 -11.01
N ASN A 86 14.46 14.72 -10.59
CA ASN A 86 14.29 13.29 -10.39
C ASN A 86 13.10 13.02 -9.44
N SER A 87 12.22 12.11 -9.84
CA SER A 87 10.97 11.76 -9.17
C SER A 87 11.02 10.35 -8.56
N THR A 88 12.22 9.91 -8.18
CA THR A 88 12.47 8.58 -7.63
C THR A 88 13.28 8.68 -6.34
N PHE A 89 12.83 7.99 -5.30
CA PHE A 89 13.55 7.87 -4.03
C PHE A 89 13.99 6.43 -3.79
N LEU A 90 15.21 6.24 -3.27
CA LEU A 90 15.67 4.94 -2.82
C LEU A 90 15.18 4.69 -1.40
N TYR A 91 14.75 3.46 -1.14
CA TYR A 91 14.50 3.00 0.21
C TYR A 91 15.27 1.71 0.48
N ALA A 92 15.59 1.51 1.75
CA ALA A 92 16.13 0.27 2.27
C ALA A 92 15.36 -0.06 3.55
N VAL A 93 14.97 -1.32 3.68
CA VAL A 93 14.23 -1.82 4.81
C VAL A 93 14.89 -3.10 5.30
N ALA A 94 15.17 -3.14 6.61
CA ALA A 94 15.69 -4.33 7.24
C ALA A 94 14.58 -5.37 7.29
N THR A 95 14.82 -6.51 6.67
CA THR A 95 13.88 -7.64 6.68
C THR A 95 14.51 -8.82 7.40
N GLY A 96 13.65 -9.72 7.89
CA GLY A 96 14.09 -11.09 8.15
C GLY A 96 14.59 -11.78 6.87
N LYS A 97 15.02 -13.03 6.99
CA LYS A 97 15.25 -13.87 5.80
C LYS A 97 13.91 -14.07 5.08
N LEU A 98 13.77 -13.42 3.93
CA LEU A 98 12.66 -13.70 3.04
C LEU A 98 12.82 -15.09 2.42
N GLU A 99 11.72 -15.79 2.22
CA GLU A 99 11.72 -17.16 1.73
C GLU A 99 11.43 -17.16 0.23
N GLN A 100 12.31 -17.80 -0.53
CA GLN A 100 12.12 -17.97 -1.96
C GLN A 100 10.86 -18.79 -2.22
N GLY A 101 10.08 -18.40 -3.23
CA GLY A 101 8.82 -19.04 -3.60
C GLY A 101 7.61 -18.52 -2.84
N LYS A 102 7.80 -17.57 -1.91
CA LYS A 102 6.71 -16.82 -1.27
C LYS A 102 6.34 -15.58 -2.07
N GLU A 103 5.08 -15.15 -1.93
CA GLU A 103 4.61 -13.85 -2.40
C GLU A 103 4.66 -12.83 -1.27
N TYR A 104 5.15 -11.63 -1.58
CA TYR A 104 5.16 -10.50 -0.65
C TYR A 104 4.33 -9.35 -1.22
N SER A 105 3.54 -8.70 -0.36
CA SER A 105 2.85 -7.46 -0.70
C SER A 105 3.67 -6.27 -0.23
N LEU A 106 3.99 -5.36 -1.14
CA LEU A 106 4.55 -4.04 -0.85
C LEU A 106 3.42 -3.01 -0.90
N SER A 107 3.27 -2.25 0.18
CA SER A 107 2.41 -1.08 0.20
C SER A 107 3.24 0.16 0.50
N VAL A 108 2.98 1.24 -0.24
CA VAL A 108 3.60 2.55 0.00
C VAL A 108 2.50 3.59 0.12
N HIS A 109 2.55 4.38 1.19
CA HIS A 109 1.76 5.60 1.38
C HIS A 109 2.70 6.78 1.55
N VAL A 110 2.67 7.71 0.62
CA VAL A 110 3.39 8.98 0.70
C VAL A 110 2.41 10.04 1.18
N ASP A 111 2.48 10.32 2.48
CA ASP A 111 1.72 11.34 3.19
C ASP A 111 2.34 12.71 2.94
N VAL A 112 1.66 13.52 2.14
CA VAL A 112 2.12 14.84 1.70
C VAL A 112 1.60 15.94 2.62
N ASP A 113 0.42 15.76 3.20
CA ASP A 113 -0.18 16.76 4.09
C ASP A 113 0.16 16.56 5.57
N GLY A 114 0.81 15.44 5.91
CA GLY A 114 1.31 15.12 7.23
C GLY A 114 0.21 14.73 8.21
N ASN A 115 -0.97 14.34 7.71
CA ASN A 115 -2.11 14.04 8.55
C ASN A 115 -2.11 12.57 9.06
N GLY A 116 -1.22 11.73 8.52
CA GLY A 116 -1.08 10.31 8.86
C GLY A 116 -2.14 9.38 8.29
N ASN A 117 -3.11 9.91 7.55
CA ASN A 117 -4.17 9.20 6.84
C ASN A 117 -4.02 9.41 5.34
N ILE A 118 -4.57 8.51 4.53
CA ILE A 118 -4.55 8.64 3.08
C ILE A 118 -5.53 9.74 2.64
N SER A 119 -5.03 10.78 1.97
CA SER A 119 -5.78 11.95 1.49
C SER A 119 -5.53 12.25 0.01
N GLN A 120 -6.32 13.16 -0.60
CA GLN A 120 -6.11 13.63 -1.99
C GLN A 120 -4.74 14.34 -2.20
N ALA A 121 -4.08 14.76 -1.13
CA ALA A 121 -2.73 15.30 -1.22
C ALA A 121 -1.69 14.21 -1.51
N ASP A 122 -1.99 12.96 -1.16
CA ASP A 122 -1.04 11.87 -1.03
C ASP A 122 -0.83 11.07 -2.31
N TYR A 123 0.07 10.09 -2.21
CA TYR A 123 0.33 9.09 -3.24
C TYR A 123 0.37 7.70 -2.62
N ILE A 124 -0.21 6.71 -3.30
CA ILE A 124 -0.25 5.33 -2.79
C ILE A 124 0.09 4.30 -3.86
N THR A 125 0.49 3.12 -3.42
CA THR A 125 0.51 1.90 -4.24
C THR A 125 0.43 0.66 -3.37
N THR A 126 -0.12 -0.41 -3.91
CA THR A 126 -0.03 -1.76 -3.36
C THR A 126 0.29 -2.72 -4.49
N GLN A 127 1.41 -3.41 -4.39
CA GLN A 127 1.94 -4.29 -5.43
C GLN A 127 2.36 -5.63 -4.82
N ARG A 128 2.12 -6.73 -5.55
CA ARG A 128 2.53 -8.08 -5.15
C ARG A 128 3.81 -8.46 -5.89
N TYR A 129 4.73 -9.12 -5.17
CA TYR A 129 6.00 -9.57 -5.70
C TYR A 129 6.22 -11.04 -5.35
N PRO A 130 6.21 -11.95 -6.34
CA PRO A 130 6.69 -13.31 -6.14
C PRO A 130 8.22 -13.24 -5.93
N LEU A 131 8.69 -13.68 -4.76
CA LEU A 131 10.12 -13.69 -4.47
C LEU A 131 10.78 -14.90 -5.13
N ILE A 132 11.28 -14.70 -6.34
CA ILE A 132 12.13 -15.66 -7.04
C ILE A 132 13.60 -15.53 -6.62
N ALA A 133 14.40 -16.57 -6.86
CA ALA A 133 15.83 -16.55 -6.55
C ALA A 133 16.52 -15.31 -7.16
N GLY A 134 17.17 -14.52 -6.31
CA GLY A 134 17.97 -13.37 -6.73
C GLY A 134 17.25 -12.02 -6.73
N LEU A 135 15.95 -11.96 -6.40
CA LEU A 135 15.27 -10.68 -6.23
C LEU A 135 15.78 -9.98 -4.96
N LYS A 136 16.39 -8.81 -5.14
CA LYS A 136 16.93 -7.97 -4.06
C LYS A 136 16.25 -6.60 -3.96
N THR A 137 15.40 -6.30 -4.92
CA THR A 137 14.75 -5.00 -5.07
C THR A 137 13.25 -5.17 -5.26
N LEU A 138 12.45 -4.37 -4.54
CA LEU A 138 11.02 -4.21 -4.80
C LEU A 138 10.73 -2.75 -5.17
N ASP A 139 10.54 -2.47 -6.45
CA ASP A 139 10.36 -1.10 -6.95
C ASP A 139 8.88 -0.73 -7.03
N ALA A 140 8.49 0.32 -6.33
CA ALA A 140 7.12 0.80 -6.22
C ALA A 140 6.90 2.00 -7.15
N VAL A 141 5.84 1.96 -7.94
CA VAL A 141 5.33 3.15 -8.63
C VAL A 141 4.09 3.65 -7.90
N VAL A 142 4.17 4.84 -7.32
CA VAL A 142 3.08 5.44 -6.55
C VAL A 142 2.23 6.34 -7.44
N GLN A 143 0.92 6.31 -7.22
CA GLN A 143 -0.04 7.10 -7.98
C GLN A 143 -0.68 8.15 -7.08
N LYS A 144 -0.89 9.35 -7.61
CA LYS A 144 -1.59 10.41 -6.88
C LYS A 144 -2.97 9.93 -6.49
N VAL A 145 -3.36 10.28 -5.26
CA VAL A 145 -4.75 10.17 -4.85
C VAL A 145 -5.56 11.21 -5.64
N SER A 146 -6.24 10.81 -6.72
CA SER A 146 -7.04 11.64 -7.63
C SER A 146 -8.02 12.59 -6.90
N GLY A 147 -8.07 13.85 -7.35
CA GLY A 147 -8.92 14.92 -6.80
C GLY A 147 -10.27 15.14 -7.52
N ASP A 148 -10.59 14.34 -8.53
CA ASP A 148 -11.90 14.30 -9.20
C ASP A 148 -12.93 13.43 -8.43
N GLY A 149 -12.61 13.04 -7.19
CA GLY A 149 -13.40 12.11 -6.40
C GLY A 149 -13.25 10.66 -6.83
N ALA A 150 -12.49 10.37 -7.90
CA ALA A 150 -12.15 9.02 -8.31
C ALA A 150 -10.79 8.61 -7.75
N MET A 151 -10.73 8.48 -6.42
CA MET A 151 -9.87 7.45 -5.84
C MET A 151 -10.76 6.37 -5.28
N PHE A 152 -10.54 5.16 -5.78
CA PHE A 152 -11.02 3.97 -5.11
C PHE A 152 -10.50 4.03 -3.67
N LYS A 153 -11.34 4.43 -2.73
CA LYS A 153 -11.06 4.24 -1.30
C LYS A 153 -11.06 2.74 -1.09
N ILE A 154 -9.89 2.11 -1.24
CA ILE A 154 -9.72 0.66 -1.16
C ILE A 154 -9.52 0.27 0.29
N PHE A 155 -10.37 -0.62 0.79
CA PHE A 155 -10.27 -1.26 2.10
C PHE A 155 -9.91 -2.72 1.89
N THR A 156 -8.96 -3.23 2.68
CA THR A 156 -8.67 -4.66 2.74
C THR A 156 -9.14 -5.22 4.07
N GLY A 157 -8.96 -6.53 4.29
CA GLY A 157 -9.36 -7.18 5.55
C GLY A 157 -8.78 -6.52 6.81
N GLU A 158 -7.65 -5.81 6.69
CA GLU A 158 -6.98 -5.13 7.82
C GLU A 158 -7.76 -3.94 8.37
N GLN A 159 -8.58 -3.30 7.54
CA GLN A 159 -9.43 -2.19 7.95
C GLN A 159 -10.81 -2.66 8.43
N SER A 160 -11.00 -3.96 8.69
CA SER A 160 -12.22 -4.48 9.30
C SER A 160 -12.48 -3.81 10.66
N GLY A 161 -13.71 -3.38 10.90
CA GLY A 161 -14.14 -2.63 12.07
C GLY A 161 -13.94 -1.11 11.98
N SER A 162 -13.34 -0.59 10.90
CA SER A 162 -13.10 0.85 10.74
C SER A 162 -14.33 1.64 10.27
N SER A 163 -14.21 2.97 10.32
CA SER A 163 -15.18 3.92 9.77
C SER A 163 -14.48 4.90 8.83
N VAL A 164 -15.17 5.30 7.76
CA VAL A 164 -14.67 6.29 6.80
C VAL A 164 -15.72 7.35 6.48
N ASP A 165 -15.28 8.59 6.41
CA ASP A 165 -16.10 9.72 5.99
C ASP A 165 -15.99 9.94 4.47
N LEU A 166 -17.14 10.11 3.82
CA LEU A 166 -17.31 10.19 2.37
C LEU A 166 -18.32 11.26 2.01
N LYS A 167 -18.23 11.78 0.78
CA LYS A 167 -19.32 12.57 0.20
C LYS A 167 -20.28 11.70 -0.61
N THR A 168 -21.49 12.18 -0.76
CA THR A 168 -22.49 11.57 -1.63
C THR A 168 -21.93 11.36 -3.04
N GLY A 169 -22.03 10.13 -3.55
CA GLY A 169 -21.52 9.73 -4.86
C GLY A 169 -20.05 9.27 -4.89
N GLU A 170 -19.30 9.39 -3.79
CA GLU A 170 -17.93 8.85 -3.71
C GLU A 170 -17.96 7.31 -3.64
N PRO A 171 -17.26 6.61 -4.55
CA PRO A 171 -17.15 5.15 -4.51
C PRO A 171 -16.11 4.68 -3.48
N VAL A 172 -16.37 3.50 -2.91
CA VAL A 172 -15.50 2.75 -2.00
C VAL A 172 -15.28 1.37 -2.58
N THR A 173 -14.04 0.91 -2.57
CA THR A 173 -13.67 -0.43 -3.03
C THR A 173 -13.25 -1.28 -1.84
N ILE A 174 -13.67 -2.54 -1.81
CA ILE A 174 -13.31 -3.53 -0.81
C ILE A 174 -12.57 -4.63 -1.55
N ARG A 175 -11.36 -4.98 -1.09
CA ARG A 175 -10.52 -6.04 -1.66
C ARG A 175 -10.17 -7.05 -0.58
N LEU A 176 -10.77 -8.23 -0.66
CA LEU A 176 -10.54 -9.30 0.31
C LEU A 176 -9.86 -10.49 -0.38
N GLU A 177 -8.96 -11.14 0.34
CA GLU A 177 -8.33 -12.37 -0.15
C GLU A 177 -9.38 -13.48 -0.19
N GLU A 178 -9.42 -14.23 -1.28
CA GLU A 178 -10.40 -15.30 -1.49
C GLU A 178 -9.72 -16.46 -2.21
N ASN A 179 -9.95 -17.70 -1.74
CA ASN A 179 -9.48 -18.89 -2.44
C ASN A 179 -10.66 -19.79 -2.86
N PRO A 180 -11.23 -19.58 -4.06
CA PRO A 180 -12.37 -20.37 -4.53
C PRO A 180 -12.07 -21.87 -4.64
N THR A 181 -10.80 -22.28 -4.73
CA THR A 181 -10.42 -23.69 -4.89
C THR A 181 -10.65 -24.53 -3.63
N THR A 182 -10.76 -23.90 -2.46
CA THR A 182 -11.11 -24.57 -1.19
C THR A 182 -12.63 -24.66 -0.98
N GLY A 183 -13.41 -24.01 -1.85
CA GLY A 183 -14.86 -23.83 -1.73
C GLY A 183 -15.29 -22.67 -0.83
N TYR A 184 -14.34 -21.92 -0.26
CA TYR A 184 -14.63 -20.74 0.56
C TYR A 184 -14.78 -19.49 -0.32
N SER A 185 -15.70 -18.61 0.07
CA SER A 185 -15.96 -17.32 -0.57
C SER A 185 -16.46 -16.30 0.44
N TRP A 186 -16.23 -15.02 0.18
CA TRP A 186 -16.80 -13.95 0.99
C TRP A 186 -18.28 -13.78 0.68
N ASN A 187 -19.13 -14.05 1.67
CA ASN A 187 -20.53 -13.70 1.61
C ASN A 187 -20.69 -12.24 2.06
N MET A 188 -20.64 -11.31 1.10
CA MET A 188 -20.83 -9.89 1.36
C MET A 188 -22.30 -9.51 1.59
N SER A 189 -22.51 -8.44 2.36
CA SER A 189 -23.81 -7.83 2.67
C SER A 189 -23.64 -6.32 2.78
N PHE A 190 -24.60 -5.58 2.20
CA PHE A 190 -24.56 -4.12 2.12
C PHE A 190 -25.88 -3.57 2.66
N THR A 191 -25.82 -2.52 3.49
CA THR A 191 -27.03 -1.84 3.96
C THR A 191 -27.82 -1.23 2.79
N PRO A 192 -29.16 -1.17 2.87
CA PRO A 192 -29.98 -0.54 1.84
C PRO A 192 -29.52 0.89 1.50
N GLY A 193 -29.44 1.19 0.21
CA GLY A 193 -28.99 2.50 -0.30
C GLY A 193 -27.51 2.55 -0.73
N LEU A 194 -26.74 1.48 -0.49
CA LEU A 194 -25.48 1.24 -1.20
C LEU A 194 -25.75 0.60 -2.56
N GLU A 195 -25.17 1.18 -3.60
CA GLU A 195 -25.18 0.68 -4.98
C GLU A 195 -23.89 -0.07 -5.25
N LEU A 196 -23.98 -1.36 -5.58
CA LEU A 196 -22.86 -2.18 -6.02
C LEU A 196 -22.53 -1.88 -7.48
N MET A 197 -21.37 -1.28 -7.71
CA MET A 197 -20.86 -0.90 -9.03
C MET A 197 -20.00 -1.98 -9.67
N LYS A 198 -19.30 -2.77 -8.85
CA LYS A 198 -18.38 -3.82 -9.30
C LYS A 198 -18.35 -4.96 -8.29
N ASP A 199 -18.21 -6.18 -8.80
CA ASP A 199 -18.04 -7.45 -8.09
C ASP A 199 -17.21 -8.34 -9.02
N GLU A 200 -15.92 -8.49 -8.73
CA GLU A 200 -15.00 -9.19 -9.62
C GLU A 200 -13.89 -9.90 -8.83
N PHE A 201 -13.67 -11.17 -9.14
CA PHE A 201 -12.56 -11.95 -8.62
C PHE A 201 -11.35 -11.91 -9.55
N PHE A 202 -10.20 -11.57 -9.00
CA PHE A 202 -8.91 -11.56 -9.67
C PHE A 202 -8.07 -12.74 -9.17
N SER A 203 -7.90 -13.76 -10.01
CA SER A 203 -6.96 -14.85 -9.75
C SER A 203 -5.52 -14.33 -9.75
N SER A 204 -4.66 -14.88 -8.88
CA SER A 204 -3.22 -14.62 -8.92
C SER A 204 -2.66 -15.08 -10.27
N ALA A 205 -2.38 -14.14 -11.17
CA ALA A 205 -2.17 -14.42 -12.60
C ALA A 205 -0.84 -15.12 -12.94
N ASP A 206 0.04 -15.37 -11.96
CA ASP A 206 1.44 -15.77 -12.21
C ASP A 206 1.85 -17.12 -11.63
N THR A 207 0.90 -18.01 -11.33
CA THR A 207 1.25 -19.37 -10.94
C THR A 207 0.52 -20.39 -11.80
N GLU A 208 1.26 -21.19 -12.56
CA GLU A 208 0.83 -22.49 -13.11
C GLU A 208 0.48 -23.52 -12.01
N LEU A 209 0.26 -23.06 -10.77
CA LEU A 209 -0.08 -23.86 -9.61
C LEU A 209 -1.60 -23.97 -9.49
N VAL A 210 -2.09 -25.20 -9.67
CA VAL A 210 -3.48 -25.57 -9.35
C VAL A 210 -3.72 -25.33 -7.86
N GLY A 211 -4.66 -24.43 -7.52
CA GLY A 211 -5.05 -24.15 -6.12
C GLY A 211 -4.71 -22.76 -5.59
N ALA A 212 -4.07 -21.89 -6.40
CA ALA A 212 -3.76 -20.53 -5.98
C ALA A 212 -5.04 -19.70 -5.77
N GLY A 213 -5.13 -19.02 -4.63
CA GLY A 213 -6.19 -18.05 -4.36
C GLY A 213 -6.05 -16.78 -5.20
N GLY A 214 -6.81 -15.76 -4.84
CA GLY A 214 -6.79 -14.45 -5.49
C GLY A 214 -7.38 -13.37 -4.59
N VAL A 215 -7.82 -12.28 -5.21
CA VAL A 215 -8.46 -11.16 -4.54
C VAL A 215 -9.83 -10.95 -5.14
N HIS A 216 -10.85 -10.89 -4.30
CA HIS A 216 -12.19 -10.50 -4.70
C HIS A 216 -12.38 -9.00 -4.41
N GLU A 217 -12.82 -8.26 -5.42
CA GLU A 217 -13.05 -6.83 -5.37
C GLU A 217 -14.54 -6.48 -5.49
N TRP A 218 -15.05 -5.70 -4.54
CA TRP A 218 -16.36 -5.05 -4.62
C TRP A 218 -16.18 -3.53 -4.66
N THR A 219 -16.90 -2.82 -5.52
CA THR A 219 -16.99 -1.36 -5.46
C THR A 219 -18.41 -0.94 -5.19
N VAL A 220 -18.63 -0.14 -4.16
CA VAL A 220 -19.94 0.36 -3.74
C VAL A 220 -19.94 1.89 -3.67
N LYS A 221 -21.10 2.52 -3.83
CA LYS A 221 -21.28 3.95 -3.57
C LYS A 221 -22.62 4.21 -2.89
N ALA A 222 -22.72 5.33 -2.17
CA ALA A 222 -23.98 5.82 -1.63
C ALA A 222 -24.40 7.10 -2.35
N ASN A 223 -25.67 7.18 -2.77
CA ASN A 223 -26.24 8.34 -3.47
C ASN A 223 -27.02 9.28 -2.52
N SER A 224 -26.91 9.09 -1.21
CA SER A 224 -27.56 9.95 -0.21
C SER A 224 -26.72 10.01 1.05
N ALA A 225 -26.82 11.12 1.78
CA ALA A 225 -26.19 11.27 3.08
C ALA A 225 -26.81 10.31 4.10
N GLY A 226 -25.99 9.80 5.02
CA GLY A 226 -26.39 8.80 6.00
C GLY A 226 -25.22 7.92 6.42
N GLN A 227 -25.49 6.98 7.32
CA GLN A 227 -24.53 5.95 7.70
C GLN A 227 -24.90 4.62 7.05
N TYR A 228 -23.93 3.96 6.44
CA TYR A 228 -24.10 2.68 5.75
C TYR A 228 -23.04 1.69 6.23
N ASN A 229 -23.35 0.40 6.14
CA ASN A 229 -22.42 -0.66 6.52
C ASN A 229 -22.17 -1.62 5.35
N VAL A 230 -20.91 -2.03 5.23
CA VAL A 230 -20.46 -3.16 4.43
C VAL A 230 -20.01 -4.24 5.40
N SER A 231 -20.54 -5.45 5.26
CA SER A 231 -20.15 -6.59 6.08
C SER A 231 -19.90 -7.83 5.22
N GLY A 232 -19.00 -8.72 5.64
CA GLY A 232 -18.72 -9.98 4.96
C GLY A 232 -18.42 -11.09 5.94
N ILE A 233 -18.78 -12.31 5.59
CA ILE A 233 -18.41 -13.54 6.32
C ILE A 233 -17.73 -14.49 5.33
N TYR A 234 -16.54 -14.95 5.64
CA TYR A 234 -15.80 -15.89 4.79
C TYR A 234 -16.17 -17.33 5.12
N LYS A 235 -16.90 -17.99 4.22
CA LYS A 235 -17.44 -19.33 4.47
C LYS A 235 -17.67 -20.13 3.19
N ARG A 236 -17.88 -21.43 3.34
CA ARG A 236 -18.53 -22.24 2.30
C ARG A 236 -20.02 -21.91 2.24
N PRO A 237 -20.60 -21.64 1.06
CA PRO A 237 -22.00 -21.26 0.95
C PRO A 237 -22.98 -22.27 1.59
N TRP A 238 -22.62 -23.55 1.61
CA TRP A 238 -23.44 -24.66 2.11
C TRP A 238 -23.19 -25.06 3.57
N GLU A 239 -22.26 -24.42 4.28
CA GLU A 239 -22.00 -24.69 5.71
C GLU A 239 -22.80 -23.71 6.59
N ASP A 240 -23.18 -24.15 7.80
CA ASP A 240 -23.82 -23.30 8.81
C ASP A 240 -22.81 -22.34 9.43
N ILE A 241 -23.27 -21.17 9.88
CA ILE A 241 -22.42 -20.18 10.54
C ILE A 241 -22.16 -20.63 11.98
N THR A 242 -20.89 -20.74 12.38
CA THR A 242 -20.45 -21.17 13.71
C THR A 242 -20.07 -20.01 14.62
N GLY A 243 -19.74 -18.85 14.05
CA GLY A 243 -19.26 -17.67 14.78
C GLY A 243 -17.74 -17.57 14.89
N ASP A 244 -17.01 -18.54 14.32
CA ASP A 244 -15.54 -18.57 14.29
C ASP A 244 -14.99 -18.17 12.91
N GLU A 245 -15.86 -17.78 11.97
CA GLU A 245 -15.47 -17.36 10.63
C GLU A 245 -14.74 -16.01 10.61
N ASP A 246 -13.91 -15.81 9.58
CA ASP A 246 -13.38 -14.48 9.30
C ASP A 246 -14.50 -13.53 8.88
N THR A 247 -14.44 -12.32 9.45
CA THR A 247 -15.43 -11.28 9.19
C THR A 247 -14.79 -9.98 8.74
N PHE A 248 -15.47 -9.32 7.81
CA PHE A 248 -15.14 -7.96 7.38
C PHE A 248 -16.29 -7.03 7.78
N ASN A 249 -15.98 -5.87 8.35
CA ASN A 249 -16.96 -4.84 8.66
C ASN A 249 -16.38 -3.46 8.32
N LEU A 250 -17.17 -2.58 7.69
CA LEU A 250 -16.78 -1.22 7.38
C LEU A 250 -17.98 -0.30 7.48
N THR A 251 -17.82 0.80 8.23
CA THR A 251 -18.84 1.85 8.37
C THR A 251 -18.54 3.01 7.43
N LEU A 252 -19.52 3.41 6.63
CA LEU A 252 -19.44 4.54 5.70
C LEU A 252 -20.32 5.67 6.21
N ASN A 253 -19.70 6.79 6.61
CA ASN A 253 -20.41 8.01 7.00
C ASN A 253 -20.46 8.95 5.80
N ILE A 254 -21.64 9.13 5.21
CA ILE A 254 -21.85 9.89 3.98
C ILE A 254 -22.42 11.26 4.32
N SER A 255 -21.69 12.32 3.96
CA SER A 255 -22.19 13.69 4.00
C SER A 255 -22.72 14.13 2.63
N SER A 256 -23.54 15.18 2.64
CA SER A 256 -23.91 15.91 1.42
C SER A 256 -22.75 16.72 0.86
#